data_AF-A0A8K0UC72-F1
#
_entry.id   AF-A0A8K0UC72-F1
#
_cell.length_a   1.000
_cell.length_b   1.000
_cell.length_c   1.000
_cell.angle_alpha   90.00
_cell.angle_beta   90.00
_cell.angle_gamma   90.00
#
_symmetry.space_group_name_H-M   'P 1'
#
loop_
_entity.id
_entity.type
_entity.pdbx_description
1 polymer ?
#
loop_
_entity_poly.entity_id
_entity_poly.type
_entity_poly.pdbx_seq_one_letter_code
_entity_poly.pdbx_strand_id
1 'polypeptide(L)'
;FLTALLFSSACLPFSMSQKSAILGWAKEMDACDVPSLYSLQKVMESICNTVGNPSEKTTSRSGNMFYINNIGKVIIHQDYANPLTRFAMQDYPEDKGSGMSEVFHGKKMLLDLPSPPAACIHGKVYFVNEILQEISGEYFFPERFF
;
A
#
# COMPACT_ATOMS: atom_id res chain seq x y z
N PHE A 1 -21.24 -16.93 5.36
CA PHE A 1 -20.59 -15.67 4.93
C PHE A 1 -20.25 -14.78 6.13
N LEU A 2 -21.22 -14.34 6.94
CA LEU A 2 -21.00 -13.47 8.11
C LEU A 2 -19.98 -14.02 9.13
N THR A 3 -20.05 -15.32 9.44
CA THR A 3 -19.09 -16.00 10.32
C THR A 3 -17.66 -16.01 9.77
N ALA A 4 -17.49 -16.15 8.45
CA ALA A 4 -16.18 -16.06 7.80
C ALA A 4 -15.59 -14.66 7.93
N LEU A 5 -16.43 -13.62 7.79
CA LEU A 5 -16.04 -12.22 7.90
C LEU A 5 -15.66 -11.83 9.34
N LEU A 6 -16.39 -12.34 10.34
CA LEU A 6 -16.05 -12.18 11.75
C LEU A 6 -14.68 -12.80 12.07
N PHE A 7 -14.45 -14.03 11.60
CA PHE A 7 -13.19 -14.76 11.82
C PHE A 7 -12.00 -14.25 11.01
N SER A 8 -12.23 -13.35 10.05
CA SER A 8 -11.21 -12.66 9.27
C SER A 8 -11.02 -11.20 9.67
N SER A 9 -11.62 -10.76 10.78
CA SER A 9 -11.47 -9.38 11.26
C SER A 9 -10.05 -9.09 11.74
N ALA A 10 -9.47 -7.98 11.30
CA ALA A 10 -8.13 -7.57 11.67
C ALA A 10 -7.99 -7.24 13.17
N CYS A 11 -9.08 -6.82 13.81
CA CYS A 11 -9.07 -6.40 15.21
C CYS A 11 -9.13 -7.58 16.20
N LEU A 12 -9.54 -8.78 15.75
CA LEU A 12 -9.76 -9.94 16.60
C LEU A 12 -9.28 -11.22 15.89
N PRO A 13 -7.98 -11.56 16.00
CA PRO A 13 -7.46 -12.78 15.41
C PRO A 13 -7.93 -14.00 16.21
N PHE A 14 -8.68 -14.89 15.56
CA PHE A 14 -9.11 -16.16 16.15
C PHE A 14 -8.18 -17.31 15.73
N SER A 15 -7.71 -18.09 16.70
CA SER A 15 -7.02 -19.36 16.45
C SER A 15 -7.98 -20.44 15.95
N MET A 16 -7.45 -21.50 15.33
CA MET A 16 -8.29 -22.62 14.87
C MET A 16 -9.06 -23.28 16.01
N SER A 17 -8.44 -23.40 17.19
CA SER A 17 -9.09 -23.95 18.38
C SER A 17 -10.25 -23.06 18.85
N GLN A 18 -10.08 -21.72 18.81
CA GLN A 18 -11.14 -20.77 19.16
C GLN A 18 -12.29 -20.81 18.15
N LYS A 19 -12.00 -20.86 16.84
CA LYS A 19 -13.03 -21.01 15.80
C LYS A 19 -13.83 -22.31 16.00
N SER A 20 -13.14 -23.40 16.31
CA SER A 20 -13.77 -24.70 16.61
C SER A 20 -14.67 -24.62 17.84
N ALA A 21 -14.20 -24.00 18.93
CA ALA A 21 -14.97 -23.84 20.16
C ALA A 21 -16.24 -23.00 19.96
N ILE A 22 -16.16 -21.90 19.20
CA ILE A 22 -17.30 -21.03 18.89
C ILE A 22 -18.35 -21.78 18.04
N LEU A 23 -17.91 -22.52 17.02
CA LEU A 23 -18.82 -23.31 16.19
C LEU A 23 -19.42 -24.50 16.95
N GLY A 24 -18.62 -25.14 17.82
CA GLY A 24 -19.09 -26.18 18.72
C GLY A 24 -20.16 -25.66 19.68
N TRP A 25 -19.92 -24.51 20.31
CA TRP A 25 -20.91 -23.84 21.15
C TRP A 25 -22.18 -23.48 20.37
N ALA A 26 -22.07 -22.95 19.15
CA ALA A 26 -23.24 -22.64 18.33
C ALA A 26 -24.07 -23.90 18.00
N LYS A 27 -23.40 -25.05 17.80
CA LYS A 27 -24.05 -26.33 17.54
C LYS A 27 -24.79 -26.86 18.78
N GLU A 28 -24.21 -26.72 19.98
CA GLU A 28 -24.84 -27.10 21.24
C GLU A 28 -26.06 -26.22 21.59
N MET A 29 -26.08 -24.97 21.09
CA MET A 29 -27.21 -24.04 21.25
C MET A 29 -28.33 -24.27 20.21
N ASP A 30 -28.25 -25.37 19.44
CA ASP A 30 -29.18 -25.72 18.35
C ASP A 30 -29.37 -24.60 17.31
N ALA A 31 -28.31 -23.81 17.09
CA ALA A 31 -28.35 -22.75 16.09
C ALA A 31 -28.53 -23.34 14.68
N CYS A 32 -29.45 -22.77 13.90
CA CYS A 32 -29.65 -23.21 12.53
C CYS A 32 -28.43 -22.85 11.65
N ASP A 33 -28.09 -23.74 10.71
CA ASP A 33 -27.08 -23.52 9.66
C ASP A 33 -25.66 -23.18 10.14
N VAL A 34 -25.16 -23.86 11.17
CA VAL A 34 -23.77 -23.70 11.63
C VAL A 34 -22.80 -24.21 10.55
N PRO A 35 -21.92 -23.34 9.99
CA PRO A 35 -20.98 -23.74 8.96
C PRO A 35 -19.85 -24.59 9.55
N SER A 36 -19.36 -25.56 8.78
CA SER A 36 -18.17 -26.32 9.16
C SER A 36 -16.90 -25.47 8.99
N LEU A 37 -15.86 -25.78 9.76
CA LEU A 37 -14.54 -25.14 9.59
C LEU A 37 -14.01 -25.26 8.15
N TYR A 38 -14.27 -26.41 7.50
CA TYR A 38 -13.91 -26.64 6.11
C TYR A 38 -14.63 -25.67 5.16
N SER A 39 -15.93 -25.49 5.34
CA SER A 39 -16.71 -24.56 4.51
C SER A 39 -16.23 -23.11 4.66
N LEU A 40 -15.81 -22.72 5.87
CA LEU A 40 -15.23 -21.40 6.12
C LEU A 40 -13.88 -21.22 5.41
N GLN A 41 -13.00 -22.22 5.46
CA GLN A 41 -11.72 -22.19 4.75
C GLN A 41 -11.92 -22.06 3.24
N LYS A 42 -12.82 -22.84 2.65
CA LYS A 42 -13.18 -22.75 1.23
C LYS A 42 -13.66 -21.35 0.82
N VAL A 43 -14.49 -20.72 1.64
CA VAL A 43 -14.97 -19.35 1.38
C VAL A 43 -13.81 -18.36 1.47
N MET A 44 -12.92 -18.49 2.47
CA MET A 44 -11.73 -17.63 2.57
C MET A 44 -10.80 -17.80 1.38
N GLU A 45 -10.54 -19.03 0.92
CA GLU A 45 -9.76 -19.31 -0.29
C GLU A 45 -10.40 -18.68 -1.53
N SER A 46 -11.72 -18.80 -1.67
CA SER A 46 -12.46 -18.16 -2.78
C SER A 46 -12.30 -16.64 -2.75
N ILE A 47 -12.43 -16.01 -1.59
CA ILE A 47 -12.25 -14.55 -1.42
C ILE A 47 -10.81 -14.16 -1.77
N CYS A 48 -9.82 -14.89 -1.27
CA CYS A 48 -8.40 -14.64 -1.58
C CYS A 48 -8.12 -14.79 -3.07
N ASN A 49 -8.75 -15.75 -3.76
CA ASN A 49 -8.58 -15.93 -5.21
C ASN A 49 -9.25 -14.80 -6.01
N THR A 50 -10.39 -14.29 -5.57
CA THR A 50 -11.11 -13.19 -6.24
C THR A 50 -10.43 -11.83 -6.02
N VAL A 51 -10.03 -11.52 -4.79
CA VAL A 51 -9.40 -10.23 -4.43
C VAL A 51 -7.91 -10.22 -4.76
N GLY A 52 -7.32 -11.41 -4.90
CA GLY A 52 -5.89 -11.62 -5.08
C GLY A 52 -5.20 -11.86 -3.73
N ASN A 53 -4.43 -12.94 -3.64
CA ASN A 53 -3.56 -13.18 -2.50
C ASN A 53 -2.25 -12.40 -2.71
N PRO A 54 -1.95 -11.38 -1.87
CA PRO A 54 -0.71 -10.63 -2.01
C PRO A 54 0.53 -11.42 -1.61
N SER A 55 0.36 -12.48 -0.80
CA SER A 55 1.46 -13.18 -0.12
C SER A 55 1.71 -14.57 -0.69
N GLU A 56 2.89 -14.76 -1.28
CA GLU A 56 3.38 -16.08 -1.66
C GLU A 56 4.20 -16.68 -0.50
N LYS A 57 3.86 -17.91 -0.13
CA LYS A 57 4.62 -18.65 0.88
C LYS A 57 5.77 -19.38 0.20
N THR A 58 7.01 -19.00 0.54
CA THR A 58 8.23 -19.59 0.00
C THR A 58 9.03 -20.24 1.12
N THR A 59 9.36 -21.52 0.96
CA THR A 59 10.26 -22.24 1.86
C THR A 59 11.70 -22.13 1.36
N SER A 60 12.60 -21.65 2.22
CA SER A 60 14.04 -21.74 1.97
C SER A 60 14.52 -23.19 1.99
N ARG A 61 15.65 -23.46 1.33
CA ARG A 61 16.37 -24.74 1.42
C ARG A 61 16.71 -25.14 2.86
N SER A 62 16.81 -24.16 3.78
CA SER A 62 17.04 -24.39 5.20
C SER A 62 15.78 -24.75 6.01
N GLY A 63 14.60 -24.84 5.37
CA GLY A 63 13.33 -25.14 6.03
C GLY A 63 12.61 -23.93 6.61
N ASN A 64 13.20 -22.73 6.54
CA ASN A 64 12.56 -21.50 7.00
C ASN A 64 11.42 -21.11 6.05
N MET A 65 10.23 -20.84 6.61
CA MET A 65 9.07 -20.37 5.86
C MET A 65 9.09 -18.84 5.81
N PHE A 66 9.09 -18.29 4.60
CA PHE A 66 8.96 -16.86 4.33
C PHE A 66 7.62 -16.59 3.67
N TYR A 67 7.02 -15.46 4.00
CA TYR A 67 5.87 -14.91 3.29
C TYR A 67 6.37 -13.71 2.49
N ILE A 68 6.45 -13.87 1.18
CA ILE A 68 6.94 -12.84 0.28
C ILE A 68 5.73 -12.22 -0.40
N ASN A 69 5.52 -10.94 -0.12
CA ASN A 69 4.60 -10.14 -0.90
C ASN A 69 5.28 -9.71 -2.19
N ASN A 70 4.62 -9.88 -3.34
CA ASN A 70 5.12 -9.27 -4.57
C ASN A 70 4.95 -7.75 -4.44
N ILE A 71 6.05 -7.04 -4.22
CA ILE A 71 6.08 -5.60 -3.94
C ILE A 71 5.35 -4.82 -5.04
N GLY A 72 5.59 -5.14 -6.32
CA GLY A 72 4.92 -4.49 -7.44
C GLY A 72 3.41 -4.74 -7.44
N LYS A 73 2.99 -5.96 -7.11
CA LYS A 73 1.56 -6.31 -7.04
C LYS A 73 0.87 -5.62 -5.87
N VAL A 74 1.50 -5.57 -4.69
CA VAL A 74 0.95 -4.91 -3.50
C VAL A 74 0.87 -3.41 -3.69
N ILE A 75 1.98 -2.77 -4.11
CA ILE A 75 2.02 -1.32 -4.32
C ILE A 75 1.00 -0.91 -5.38
N ILE A 76 0.96 -1.58 -6.53
CA ILE A 76 0.08 -1.17 -7.62
C ILE A 76 -1.40 -1.49 -7.32
N HIS A 77 -1.72 -2.67 -6.80
CA HIS A 77 -3.12 -3.10 -6.65
C HIS A 77 -3.76 -2.73 -5.32
N GLN A 78 -2.99 -2.48 -4.27
CA GLN A 78 -3.56 -2.13 -2.96
C GLN A 78 -3.37 -0.65 -2.70
N ASP A 79 -2.13 -0.19 -2.77
CA ASP A 79 -1.72 1.14 -2.37
C ASP A 79 -2.17 2.21 -3.37
N TYR A 80 -1.82 2.08 -4.66
CA TYR A 80 -2.27 3.01 -5.70
C TYR A 80 -3.74 2.85 -6.08
N ALA A 81 -4.37 1.69 -5.81
CA ALA A 81 -5.79 1.50 -6.07
C ALA A 81 -6.67 1.98 -4.91
N ASN A 82 -6.11 2.13 -3.71
CA ASN A 82 -6.85 2.64 -2.56
C ASN A 82 -7.02 4.16 -2.69
N PRO A 83 -8.25 4.67 -2.84
CA PRO A 83 -8.48 6.10 -2.98
C PRO A 83 -8.03 6.88 -1.75
N LEU A 84 -8.01 6.30 -0.55
CA LEU A 84 -7.55 6.99 0.66
C LEU A 84 -6.03 7.11 0.70
N THR A 85 -5.32 6.03 0.40
CA THR A 85 -3.85 6.01 0.47
C THR A 85 -3.22 6.72 -0.71
N ARG A 86 -3.76 6.54 -1.93
CA ARG A 86 -3.23 7.17 -3.15
C ARG A 86 -3.10 8.70 -3.02
N PHE A 87 -4.08 9.38 -2.42
CA PHE A 87 -4.01 10.85 -2.29
C PHE A 87 -2.93 11.32 -1.32
N ALA A 88 -2.46 10.45 -0.43
CA ALA A 88 -1.36 10.73 0.49
C ALA A 88 -0.02 10.17 0.00
N MET A 89 0.02 9.52 -1.17
CA MET A 89 1.26 8.98 -1.75
C MET A 89 2.02 10.08 -2.47
N GLN A 90 3.29 10.22 -2.12
CA GLN A 90 4.19 11.20 -2.69
C GLN A 90 5.22 10.51 -3.58
N ASP A 91 5.02 10.61 -4.89
CA ASP A 91 5.89 9.96 -5.89
C ASP A 91 7.19 10.74 -6.14
N TYR A 92 7.15 12.06 -5.90
CA TYR A 92 8.26 12.97 -6.16
C TYR A 92 8.72 13.67 -4.87
N PRO A 93 10.03 13.85 -4.68
CA PRO A 93 10.53 14.64 -3.56
C PRO A 93 9.97 16.05 -3.62
N GLU A 94 9.61 16.59 -2.45
CA GLU A 94 9.14 17.96 -2.28
C GLU A 94 10.11 18.69 -1.36
N ASP A 95 10.38 19.96 -1.65
CA ASP A 95 11.13 20.82 -0.72
C ASP A 95 10.17 21.47 0.29
N LYS A 96 10.32 21.10 1.56
CA LYS A 96 9.55 21.67 2.68
C LYS A 96 10.26 22.87 3.33
N GLY A 97 11.32 23.39 2.71
CA GLY A 97 12.10 24.51 3.20
C GLY A 97 12.99 24.12 4.38
N SER A 98 12.67 24.61 5.58
CA SER A 98 13.59 24.58 6.71
C SER A 98 13.65 23.24 7.48
N GLY A 99 12.98 22.17 7.03
CA GLY A 99 12.94 20.92 7.79
C GLY A 99 12.60 19.68 6.96
N MET A 100 13.03 18.51 7.46
CA MET A 100 12.68 17.20 6.90
C MET A 100 11.67 16.52 7.83
N SER A 101 10.49 16.17 7.30
CA SER A 101 9.51 15.36 8.03
C SER A 101 9.45 13.91 7.54
N GLU A 102 9.81 13.65 6.29
CA GLU A 102 9.67 12.35 5.63
C GLU A 102 10.90 12.05 4.78
N VAL A 103 11.08 10.78 4.40
CA VAL A 103 12.24 10.30 3.63
C VAL A 103 12.41 11.05 2.30
N PHE A 104 11.30 11.44 1.66
CA PHE A 104 11.30 12.18 0.40
C PHE A 104 11.66 13.67 0.53
N HIS A 105 11.73 14.21 1.76
CA HIS A 105 12.27 15.56 2.03
C HIS A 105 13.80 15.56 2.19
N GLY A 106 14.45 14.40 2.10
CA GLY A 106 15.89 14.27 2.31
C GLY A 106 16.71 15.02 1.28
N LYS A 107 17.67 15.84 1.72
CA LYS A 107 18.61 16.59 0.86
C LYS A 107 19.34 15.69 -0.14
N LYS A 108 19.58 14.43 0.21
CA LYS A 108 20.19 13.44 -0.70
C LYS A 108 19.23 13.03 -1.82
N MET A 109 17.95 12.79 -1.52
CA MET A 109 16.96 12.49 -2.56
C MET A 109 16.66 13.71 -3.44
N LEU A 110 16.69 14.92 -2.86
CA LEU A 110 16.60 16.20 -3.58
C LEU A 110 17.74 16.38 -4.61
N LEU A 111 18.94 15.85 -4.29
CA LEU A 111 20.13 16.03 -5.12
C LEU A 111 20.36 14.89 -6.14
N ASP A 112 19.87 13.69 -5.86
CA ASP A 112 20.16 12.50 -6.67
C ASP A 112 19.04 12.12 -7.65
N LEU A 113 17.84 12.71 -7.55
CA LEU A 113 16.70 12.41 -8.44
C LEU A 113 16.63 13.35 -9.66
N PRO A 114 16.23 12.84 -10.84
CA PRO A 114 16.02 13.67 -12.02
C PRO A 114 14.84 14.62 -11.80
N SER A 115 15.03 15.90 -12.13
CA SER A 115 13.96 16.90 -12.03
C SER A 115 12.82 16.59 -13.01
N PRO A 116 11.57 16.88 -12.64
CA PRO A 116 10.45 16.74 -13.56
C PRO A 116 10.67 17.64 -14.79
N PRO A 117 10.22 17.22 -15.99
CA PRO A 117 10.49 17.95 -17.23
C PRO A 117 9.84 19.34 -17.26
N ALA A 118 8.78 19.53 -16.47
CA ALA A 118 8.10 20.80 -16.31
C ALA A 118 7.56 20.93 -14.90
N ALA A 119 7.41 22.16 -14.43
CA ALA A 119 6.86 22.48 -13.13
C ALA A 119 5.89 23.66 -13.21
N CYS A 120 4.82 23.61 -12.43
CA CYS A 120 3.77 24.62 -12.43
C CYS A 120 3.89 25.50 -11.18
N ILE A 121 4.27 26.76 -11.36
CA ILE A 121 4.30 27.76 -10.27
C ILE A 121 3.25 28.84 -10.57
N HIS A 122 2.38 29.12 -9.59
CA HIS A 122 1.36 30.17 -9.67
C HIS A 122 0.49 30.10 -10.96
N GLY A 123 0.19 28.89 -11.44
CA GLY A 123 -0.63 28.67 -12.64
C GLY A 123 0.12 28.83 -13.97
N LYS A 124 1.44 28.99 -13.95
CA LYS A 124 2.30 29.00 -15.14
C LYS A 124 3.22 27.79 -15.14
N VAL A 125 3.34 27.14 -16.30
CA VAL A 125 4.22 25.98 -16.50
C VAL A 125 5.58 26.48 -16.99
N TYR A 126 6.62 26.01 -16.32
CA TYR A 126 8.02 26.27 -16.62
C TYR A 126 8.70 24.95 -16.99
N PHE A 127 9.52 24.94 -18.04
CA PHE A 127 10.24 23.75 -18.47
C PHE A 127 11.66 23.75 -17.89
N VAL A 128 12.10 22.56 -17.45
CA VAL A 128 13.46 22.35 -16.94
C VAL A 128 14.41 22.19 -18.12
N ASN A 129 15.60 22.80 -18.04
CA ASN A 129 16.59 22.94 -19.12
C ASN A 129 16.21 23.90 -20.27
N GLU A 130 15.20 24.75 -20.09
CA GLU A 130 14.88 25.83 -21.04
C GLU A 130 15.24 27.20 -20.45
N ILE A 131 15.55 28.19 -21.30
CA ILE A 131 15.90 29.53 -20.83
C ILE A 131 14.68 30.15 -20.13
N LEU A 132 14.85 30.52 -18.86
CA LEU A 132 13.88 31.31 -18.10
C LEU A 132 14.40 32.70 -17.82
N GLN A 133 13.48 33.67 -17.75
CA GLN A 133 13.76 35.03 -17.35
C GLN A 133 13.27 35.26 -15.92
N GLU A 134 14.17 35.72 -15.06
CA GLU A 134 13.85 36.16 -13.71
C GLU A 134 13.10 37.51 -13.74
N ILE A 135 12.39 37.84 -12.66
CA ILE A 135 11.69 39.13 -12.49
C ILE A 135 12.66 40.32 -12.60
N SER A 136 13.94 40.11 -12.29
CA SER A 136 15.04 41.08 -12.45
C SER A 136 15.41 41.37 -13.92
N GLY A 137 14.97 40.51 -14.85
CA GLY A 137 15.31 40.56 -16.27
C GLY A 137 16.48 39.67 -16.67
N GLU A 138 17.17 39.03 -15.71
CA GLU A 138 18.27 38.11 -15.98
C GLU A 138 17.78 36.76 -16.52
N TYR A 139 18.59 36.14 -17.39
CA TYR A 139 18.29 34.85 -17.99
C TYR A 139 19.10 33.76 -17.30
N PHE A 140 18.46 32.63 -16.99
CA PHE A 140 19.13 31.47 -16.42
C PHE A 140 18.56 30.18 -16.98
N PHE A 141 19.34 29.11 -16.86
CA PHE A 141 18.91 27.75 -17.16
C PHE A 141 18.52 27.06 -15.84
N PRO A 142 17.24 26.75 -15.62
CA PRO A 142 16.82 25.94 -14.49
C PRO A 142 17.26 24.50 -14.76
N GLU A 143 18.36 24.08 -14.14
CA GLU A 143 18.76 22.67 -14.17
C GLU A 143 17.87 21.81 -13.26
N ARG A 144 17.25 22.44 -12.25
CA ARG A 144 16.46 21.76 -11.23
C ARG A 144 15.27 22.59 -10.79
N PHE A 145 14.19 21.89 -10.49
CA PHE A 145 12.96 22.45 -9.94
C PHE A 145 12.58 21.66 -8.70
N PHE A 146 12.17 22.38 -7.65
CA PHE A 146 11.81 21.83 -6.34
C PHE A 146 10.40 22.28 -5.96
#